data_AF-A0A812F1A2-F1
#
_entry.id   AF-A0A812F1A2-F1
#
_cell.length_a   1.000
_cell.length_b   1.000
_cell.length_c   1.000
_cell.angle_alpha   90.00
_cell.angle_beta   90.00
_cell.angle_gamma   90.00
#
_symmetry.space_group_name_H-M   'P 1'
#
loop_
_entity.id
_entity.type
_entity.pdbx_description
1 polymer ?
#
loop_
_entity_poly.entity_id
_entity_poly.type
_entity_poly.pdbx_seq_one_letter_code
_entity_poly.pdbx_strand_id
1 'polypeptide(L)'
;MQKSIIIILAIIAVIIAAMVFFMFNPLAIFQFLTGSSCASIGVTHLSERDLGRIEDNPEYQDMIILTDEDLKKAPKIQEVVRKSSSKIQFNDDYREYISYDKMEQYYQFLEEQYRQQVGFTPRQKQYGFLIEYDGKSYLVGDFVSVERGQNVEIYVSRDPMINAPKITLSEDDLDKIPIIKRAISGIGTYRVSTHESVGVSESDLDKYGKWLFKQYESQYGNATGKPYSYFKYRDQTYFVTFSIC
;
A
#
# COMPACT_ATOMS: atom_id res chain seq x y z
N MET A 1 -25.25 28.57 -55.52
CA MET A 1 -24.24 29.54 -55.02
C MET A 1 -24.49 29.95 -53.56
N GLN A 2 -25.67 30.47 -53.21
CA GLN A 2 -25.93 31.03 -51.87
C GLN A 2 -25.82 30.00 -50.71
N LYS A 3 -26.29 28.76 -50.90
CA LYS A 3 -26.17 27.68 -49.90
C LYS A 3 -24.72 27.24 -49.62
N SER A 4 -23.88 27.20 -50.66
CA SER A 4 -22.47 26.81 -50.52
C SER A 4 -21.65 27.87 -49.78
N ILE A 5 -21.96 29.15 -49.97
CA ILE A 5 -21.30 30.26 -49.26
C ILE A 5 -21.65 30.22 -47.76
N ILE A 6 -22.90 29.91 -47.41
CA ILE A 6 -23.34 29.79 -46.01
C ILE A 6 -22.61 28.64 -45.29
N ILE A 7 -22.43 27.50 -45.96
CA ILE A 7 -21.72 26.34 -45.38
C ILE A 7 -20.24 26.68 -45.12
N ILE A 8 -19.58 27.35 -46.07
CA ILE A 8 -18.18 27.77 -45.91
C ILE A 8 -18.03 28.75 -44.74
N LEU A 9 -18.93 29.73 -44.62
CA LEU A 9 -18.91 30.69 -43.51
C LEU A 9 -19.18 30.01 -42.16
N ALA A 10 -20.07 29.02 -42.11
CA ALA A 10 -20.31 28.25 -40.89
C ALA A 10 -19.08 27.43 -40.46
N ILE A 11 -18.36 26.81 -41.40
CA ILE A 11 -17.13 26.07 -41.10
C ILE A 11 -16.05 27.01 -40.59
N ILE A 12 -15.85 28.16 -41.24
CA ILE A 12 -14.88 29.17 -40.80
C ILE A 12 -15.23 29.69 -39.40
N ALA A 13 -16.52 29.94 -39.12
CA ALA A 13 -16.97 30.37 -37.80
C ALA A 13 -16.71 29.32 -36.71
N VAL A 14 -16.92 28.04 -37.00
CA VAL A 14 -16.61 26.92 -36.07
C VAL A 14 -15.10 26.81 -35.84
N ILE A 15 -14.28 26.94 -36.87
CA ILE A 15 -12.83 26.90 -36.76
C ILE A 15 -12.33 28.08 -35.91
N ILE A 16 -12.81 29.29 -36.16
CA ILE A 16 -12.45 30.48 -35.38
C ILE A 16 -12.92 30.33 -33.93
N ALA A 17 -14.14 29.86 -33.70
CA ALA A 17 -14.65 29.61 -32.34
C ALA A 17 -13.82 28.56 -31.60
N ALA A 18 -13.40 27.49 -32.27
CA ALA A 18 -12.49 26.49 -31.70
C ALA A 18 -11.11 27.09 -31.40
N MET A 19 -10.51 27.84 -32.33
CA MET A 19 -9.22 28.50 -32.11
C MET A 19 -9.25 29.50 -30.96
N VAL A 20 -10.33 30.28 -30.84
CA VAL A 20 -10.56 31.21 -29.72
C VAL A 20 -10.74 30.44 -28.41
N PHE A 21 -11.55 29.38 -28.39
CA PHE A 21 -11.71 28.52 -27.22
C PHE A 21 -10.36 27.94 -26.74
N PHE A 22 -9.51 27.51 -27.66
CA PHE A 22 -8.16 27.02 -27.37
C PHE A 22 -7.21 28.14 -26.90
N MET A 23 -7.24 29.33 -27.52
CA MET A 23 -6.39 30.46 -27.10
C MET A 23 -6.72 31.01 -25.71
N PHE A 24 -8.00 31.00 -25.31
CA PHE A 24 -8.45 31.56 -24.03
C PHE A 24 -8.61 30.52 -22.91
N ASN A 25 -8.38 29.24 -23.21
CA ASN A 25 -8.44 28.16 -22.22
C ASN A 25 -7.16 27.29 -22.27
N PRO A 26 -5.98 27.88 -21.98
CA PRO A 26 -4.72 27.14 -22.01
C PRO A 26 -4.72 25.97 -21.03
N LEU A 27 -5.53 26.03 -19.96
CA LEU A 27 -5.74 24.92 -19.02
C LEU A 27 -6.46 23.73 -19.67
N ALA A 28 -7.42 23.96 -20.58
CA ALA A 28 -8.12 22.91 -21.32
C ALA A 28 -7.22 22.29 -22.40
N ILE A 29 -6.35 23.08 -23.05
CA ILE A 29 -5.28 22.54 -23.90
C ILE A 29 -4.31 21.72 -23.06
N PHE A 30 -3.92 22.21 -21.88
CA PHE A 30 -3.03 21.47 -20.98
C PHE A 30 -3.69 20.15 -20.58
N GLN A 31 -4.93 20.14 -20.08
CA GLN A 31 -5.66 18.92 -19.72
C GLN A 31 -5.93 17.96 -20.89
N PHE A 32 -6.12 18.47 -22.11
CA PHE A 32 -6.34 17.66 -23.31
C PHE A 32 -5.03 17.10 -23.89
N LEU A 33 -3.92 17.85 -23.83
CA LEU A 33 -2.59 17.42 -24.29
C LEU A 33 -1.84 16.59 -23.23
N THR A 34 -2.04 16.90 -21.96
CA THR A 34 -1.53 16.15 -20.81
C THR A 34 -2.62 15.23 -20.31
N GLY A 35 -3.33 14.53 -21.21
CA GLY A 35 -4.36 13.55 -20.89
C GLY A 35 -3.95 12.88 -19.59
N SER A 36 -4.69 13.20 -18.52
CA SER A 36 -4.17 13.17 -17.16
C SER A 36 -3.88 11.72 -16.78
N SER A 37 -2.70 11.25 -17.15
CA SER A 37 -2.34 9.86 -16.96
C SER A 37 -2.17 9.68 -15.47
N CYS A 38 -3.02 8.86 -14.89
CA CYS A 38 -2.83 8.31 -13.56
C CYS A 38 -1.75 7.21 -13.53
N ALA A 39 -0.93 7.16 -14.59
CA ALA A 39 0.31 6.43 -14.61
C ALA A 39 1.24 6.89 -13.48
N SER A 40 1.76 5.94 -12.72
CA SER A 40 2.66 6.21 -11.61
C SER A 40 3.72 5.12 -11.46
N ILE A 41 4.86 5.53 -10.91
CA ILE A 41 5.94 4.63 -10.51
C ILE A 41 6.00 4.67 -9.00
N GLY A 42 5.82 3.51 -8.38
CA GLY A 42 5.95 3.32 -6.94
C GLY A 42 7.23 2.56 -6.60
N VAL A 43 7.88 2.93 -5.50
CA VAL A 43 8.96 2.14 -4.90
C VAL A 43 8.69 1.96 -3.42
N THR A 44 8.68 0.70 -3.00
CA THR A 44 8.64 0.28 -1.61
C THR A 44 10.04 -0.07 -1.15
N HIS A 45 10.55 0.63 -0.13
CA HIS A 45 11.75 0.22 0.60
C HIS A 45 11.35 -0.86 1.60
N LEU A 46 11.91 -2.07 1.47
CA LEU A 46 11.46 -3.23 2.23
C LEU A 46 12.11 -3.29 3.62
N SER A 47 11.28 -3.58 4.62
CA SER A 47 11.76 -3.90 5.97
C SER A 47 12.40 -5.28 6.03
N GLU A 48 13.28 -5.53 7.01
CA GLU A 48 13.87 -6.86 7.26
C GLU A 48 12.80 -7.95 7.42
N ARG A 49 11.66 -7.61 8.05
CA ARG A 49 10.54 -8.54 8.23
C ARG A 49 9.90 -8.94 6.90
N ASP A 50 9.67 -7.97 6.02
CA ASP A 50 9.09 -8.26 4.69
C ASP A 50 10.12 -8.95 3.79
N LEU A 51 11.41 -8.67 3.98
CA LEU A 51 12.48 -9.39 3.30
C LEU A 51 12.53 -10.86 3.67
N GLY A 52 12.42 -11.21 4.96
CA GLY A 52 12.39 -12.61 5.39
C GLY A 52 11.28 -13.42 4.69
N ARG A 53 10.10 -12.81 4.49
CA ARG A 53 8.99 -13.45 3.76
C ARG A 53 9.28 -13.67 2.27
N ILE A 54 10.11 -12.82 1.67
CA ILE A 54 10.47 -12.86 0.25
C ILE A 54 11.62 -13.85 0.03
N GLU A 55 12.63 -13.84 0.90
CA GLU A 55 13.81 -14.72 0.81
C GLU A 55 13.45 -16.20 0.99
N ASP A 56 12.39 -16.50 1.75
CA ASP A 56 11.84 -17.85 1.91
C ASP A 56 11.15 -18.40 0.64
N ASN A 57 10.93 -17.57 -0.39
CA ASN A 57 10.32 -17.98 -1.66
C ASN A 57 11.37 -17.98 -2.81
N PRO A 58 11.70 -19.16 -3.38
CA PRO A 58 12.67 -19.29 -4.47
C PRO A 58 12.38 -18.42 -5.70
N GLU A 59 11.12 -18.05 -5.94
CA GLU A 59 10.71 -17.24 -7.08
C GLU A 59 11.21 -15.78 -7.00
N TYR A 60 11.58 -15.30 -5.82
CA TYR A 60 12.05 -13.94 -5.59
C TYR A 60 13.56 -13.82 -5.34
N GLN A 61 14.33 -14.89 -5.57
CA GLN A 61 15.78 -14.89 -5.38
C GLN A 61 16.54 -14.07 -6.42
N ASP A 62 15.96 -13.86 -7.61
CA ASP A 62 16.57 -13.08 -8.69
C ASP A 62 16.28 -11.59 -8.51
N MET A 63 16.99 -10.94 -7.59
CA MET A 63 16.89 -9.49 -7.35
C MET A 63 17.95 -8.73 -8.15
N ILE A 64 17.52 -7.84 -9.04
CA ILE A 64 18.41 -6.99 -9.85
C ILE A 64 19.30 -6.15 -8.92
N ILE A 65 20.61 -6.15 -9.13
CA ILE A 65 21.50 -5.25 -8.40
C ILE A 65 21.71 -3.98 -9.22
N LEU A 66 21.26 -2.82 -8.70
CA LEU A 66 21.39 -1.54 -9.38
C LEU A 66 22.52 -0.71 -8.79
N THR A 67 23.28 -0.04 -9.67
CA THR A 67 24.31 0.92 -9.27
C THR A 67 23.78 2.36 -9.29
N ASP A 68 24.57 3.29 -8.75
CA ASP A 68 24.30 4.73 -8.88
C ASP A 68 24.18 5.16 -10.35
N GLU A 69 25.00 4.60 -11.24
CA GLU A 69 24.97 4.91 -12.68
C GLU A 69 23.72 4.35 -13.37
N ASP A 70 23.17 3.24 -12.88
CA ASP A 70 21.92 2.70 -13.41
C ASP A 70 20.75 3.56 -12.99
N LEU A 71 20.67 3.95 -11.72
CA LEU A 71 19.60 4.82 -11.23
C LEU A 71 19.64 6.23 -11.84
N LYS A 72 20.81 6.76 -12.21
CA LYS A 72 20.92 8.02 -12.98
C LYS A 72 20.20 7.95 -14.33
N LYS A 73 20.13 6.77 -14.96
CA LYS A 73 19.38 6.55 -16.21
C LYS A 73 17.87 6.46 -15.97
N ALA A 74 17.46 6.27 -14.72
CA ALA A 74 16.08 6.16 -14.27
C ALA A 74 15.71 7.21 -13.21
N PRO A 75 15.75 8.52 -13.53
CA PRO A 75 15.67 9.59 -12.53
C PRO A 75 14.37 9.59 -11.71
N LYS A 76 13.25 9.12 -12.28
CA LYS A 76 12.00 8.99 -11.53
C LYS A 76 12.01 7.85 -10.52
N ILE A 77 12.64 6.72 -10.85
CA ILE A 77 12.88 5.62 -9.90
C ILE A 77 13.86 6.08 -8.81
N GLN A 78 14.94 6.77 -9.19
CA GLN A 78 15.90 7.34 -8.23
C GLN A 78 15.22 8.32 -7.26
N GLU A 79 14.30 9.16 -7.75
CA GLU A 79 13.53 10.10 -6.93
C GLU A 79 12.74 9.37 -5.84
N VAL A 80 11.98 8.33 -6.19
CA VAL A 80 11.16 7.59 -5.23
C VAL A 80 11.98 6.70 -4.30
N VAL A 81 13.10 6.11 -4.77
CA VAL A 81 14.08 5.40 -3.92
C VAL A 81 14.60 6.32 -2.81
N ARG A 82 14.97 7.55 -3.14
CA ARG A 82 15.46 8.52 -2.15
C ARG A 82 14.37 8.89 -1.14
N LYS A 83 13.13 9.06 -1.60
CA LYS A 83 12.01 9.38 -0.70
C LYS A 83 11.69 8.21 0.23
N SER A 84 11.59 6.98 -0.29
CA SER A 84 11.20 5.81 0.51
C SER A 84 12.27 5.45 1.54
N SER A 85 13.55 5.47 1.16
CA SER A 85 14.69 5.21 2.06
C SER A 85 14.84 6.25 3.18
N SER A 86 14.39 7.50 2.96
CA SER A 86 14.43 8.55 3.97
C SER A 86 13.32 8.44 5.03
N LYS A 87 12.27 7.66 4.76
CA LYS A 87 11.16 7.48 5.68
C LYS A 87 11.49 6.37 6.68
N ILE A 88 11.29 6.68 7.95
CA ILE A 88 11.27 5.70 9.03
C ILE A 88 9.82 5.58 9.48
N GLN A 89 9.24 4.41 9.28
CA GLN A 89 7.90 4.06 9.79
C GLN A 89 8.01 2.78 10.60
N PHE A 90 7.23 2.73 11.67
CA PHE A 90 7.10 1.55 12.52
C PHE A 90 5.68 1.01 12.40
N ASN A 91 5.53 -0.26 12.74
CA ASN A 91 4.25 -0.94 12.67
C ASN A 91 3.19 -0.27 13.55
N ASP A 92 2.03 -0.04 12.95
CA ASP A 92 0.79 0.33 13.61
C ASP A 92 -0.07 -0.90 13.93
N ASP A 93 0.25 -2.05 13.31
CA ASP A 93 -0.34 -3.35 13.57
C ASP A 93 0.62 -4.38 14.17
N TYR A 94 0.06 -5.39 14.82
CA TYR A 94 0.77 -6.58 15.24
C TYR A 94 -0.07 -7.82 14.95
N ARG A 95 0.60 -8.86 14.47
CA ARG A 95 -0.03 -10.13 14.08
C ARG A 95 0.67 -11.30 14.73
N GLU A 96 -0.10 -12.22 15.30
CA GLU A 96 0.41 -13.44 15.93
C GLU A 96 -0.52 -14.61 15.62
N TYR A 97 0.04 -15.82 15.46
CA TYR A 97 -0.77 -17.02 15.31
C TYR A 97 -1.12 -17.59 16.69
N ILE A 98 -2.40 -17.90 16.88
CA ILE A 98 -2.94 -18.49 18.11
C ILE A 98 -3.88 -19.65 17.76
N SER A 99 -4.11 -20.58 18.68
CA SER A 99 -5.10 -21.63 18.45
C SER A 99 -6.53 -21.06 18.44
N TYR A 100 -7.42 -21.69 17.68
CA TYR A 100 -8.83 -21.31 17.62
C TYR A 100 -9.48 -21.26 19.02
N ASP A 101 -9.31 -22.31 19.84
CA ASP A 101 -9.87 -22.37 21.19
C ASP A 101 -9.42 -21.20 22.07
N LYS A 102 -8.16 -20.79 21.93
CA LYS A 102 -7.61 -19.66 22.70
C LYS A 102 -8.18 -18.34 22.22
N MET A 103 -8.41 -18.20 20.91
CA MET A 103 -9.10 -17.03 20.36
C MET A 103 -10.53 -16.94 20.87
N GLU A 104 -11.25 -18.08 20.90
CA GLU A 104 -12.62 -18.13 21.41
C GLU A 104 -12.69 -17.73 22.90
N GLN A 105 -11.75 -18.17 23.72
CA GLN A 105 -11.65 -17.74 25.13
C GLN A 105 -11.47 -16.23 25.26
N TYR A 106 -10.61 -15.62 24.42
CA TYR A 106 -10.42 -14.18 24.43
C TYR A 106 -11.68 -13.45 23.98
N TYR A 107 -12.37 -13.95 22.95
CA TYR A 107 -13.62 -13.37 22.49
C TYR A 107 -14.70 -13.45 23.55
N GLN A 108 -14.86 -14.57 24.26
CA GLN A 108 -15.80 -14.67 25.39
C GLN A 108 -15.49 -13.64 26.48
N PHE A 109 -14.20 -13.45 26.83
CA PHE A 109 -13.79 -12.43 27.78
C PHE A 109 -14.15 -11.02 27.30
N LEU A 110 -13.80 -10.67 26.05
CA LEU A 110 -14.09 -9.35 25.47
C LEU A 110 -15.60 -9.10 25.34
N GLU A 111 -16.38 -10.10 24.95
CA GLU A 111 -17.85 -10.01 24.86
C GLU A 111 -18.49 -9.70 26.23
N GLU A 112 -17.98 -10.32 27.31
CA GLU A 112 -18.45 -10.06 28.66
C GLU A 112 -18.07 -8.64 29.12
N GLN A 113 -16.84 -8.19 28.84
CA GLN A 113 -16.43 -6.80 29.11
C GLN A 113 -17.31 -5.79 28.36
N TYR A 114 -17.63 -6.05 27.09
CA TYR A 114 -18.55 -5.23 26.31
C TYR A 114 -19.95 -5.17 26.92
N ARG A 115 -20.47 -6.31 27.36
CA ARG A 115 -21.77 -6.37 28.03
C ARG A 115 -21.78 -5.56 29.32
N GLN A 116 -20.72 -5.63 30.12
CA GLN A 116 -20.61 -4.93 31.39
C GLN A 116 -20.46 -3.42 31.24
N GLN A 117 -19.67 -2.95 30.27
CA GLN A 117 -19.36 -1.52 30.13
C GLN A 117 -20.30 -0.79 29.16
N VAL A 118 -20.73 -1.45 28.08
CA VAL A 118 -21.54 -0.84 27.01
C VAL A 118 -23.01 -1.28 27.08
N GLY A 119 -23.31 -2.41 27.75
CA GLY A 119 -24.68 -2.91 27.92
C GLY A 119 -25.19 -3.81 26.79
N PHE A 120 -24.36 -4.08 25.77
CA PHE A 120 -24.67 -5.04 24.71
C PHE A 120 -23.40 -5.67 24.15
N THR A 121 -23.54 -6.86 23.55
CA THR A 121 -22.48 -7.48 22.78
C THR A 121 -22.58 -7.01 21.32
N PRO A 122 -21.50 -6.50 20.69
CA PRO A 122 -21.56 -6.10 19.28
C PRO A 122 -22.08 -7.25 18.42
N ARG A 123 -23.08 -6.99 17.57
CA ARG A 123 -23.61 -8.00 16.63
C ARG A 123 -22.59 -8.46 15.58
N GLN A 124 -21.47 -7.76 15.46
CA GLN A 124 -20.46 -8.00 14.43
C GLN A 124 -19.17 -8.57 15.04
N LYS A 125 -19.11 -9.90 15.16
CA LYS A 125 -17.82 -10.62 15.15
C LYS A 125 -17.01 -10.35 13.87
N GLN A 126 -17.66 -9.82 12.82
CA GLN A 126 -17.07 -9.59 11.50
C GLN A 126 -15.93 -8.55 11.44
N TYR A 127 -15.81 -7.65 12.41
CA TYR A 127 -14.80 -6.57 12.35
C TYR A 127 -13.83 -6.55 13.54
N GLY A 128 -14.05 -7.37 14.57
CA GLY A 128 -13.25 -7.39 15.79
C GLY A 128 -13.82 -6.55 16.94
N PHE A 129 -13.07 -6.46 18.03
CA PHE A 129 -13.37 -5.74 19.27
C PHE A 129 -12.53 -4.47 19.39
N LEU A 130 -13.15 -3.34 19.73
CA LEU A 130 -12.44 -2.10 20.01
C LEU A 130 -12.16 -1.97 21.51
N ILE A 131 -10.88 -1.92 21.85
CA ILE A 131 -10.42 -1.79 23.24
C ILE A 131 -9.66 -0.47 23.40
N GLU A 132 -9.79 0.12 24.58
CA GLU A 132 -8.99 1.23 25.03
C GLU A 132 -8.09 0.75 26.18
N TYR A 133 -6.80 1.03 26.08
CA TYR A 133 -5.82 0.73 27.11
C TYR A 133 -4.74 1.81 27.09
N ASP A 134 -4.39 2.34 28.27
CA ASP A 134 -3.42 3.44 28.43
C ASP A 134 -3.74 4.66 27.53
N GLY A 135 -5.03 5.05 27.46
CA GLY A 135 -5.52 6.17 26.65
C GLY A 135 -5.38 6.01 25.13
N LYS A 136 -5.05 4.80 24.65
CA LYS A 136 -4.90 4.46 23.23
C LYS A 136 -5.96 3.44 22.83
N SER A 137 -6.47 3.58 21.61
CA SER A 137 -7.46 2.67 21.04
C SER A 137 -6.82 1.62 20.15
N TYR A 138 -7.32 0.40 20.28
CA TYR A 138 -6.88 -0.75 19.51
C TYR A 138 -8.07 -1.52 18.93
N LEU A 139 -7.92 -2.00 17.70
CA LEU A 139 -8.83 -2.97 17.10
C LEU A 139 -8.21 -4.36 17.23
N VAL A 140 -8.93 -5.27 17.89
CA VAL A 140 -8.55 -6.69 18.04
C VAL A 140 -9.45 -7.52 17.14
N GLY A 141 -8.90 -8.18 16.13
CA GLY A 141 -9.65 -9.04 15.22
C GLY A 141 -8.92 -10.33 14.88
N ASP A 142 -9.53 -11.14 14.04
CA ASP A 142 -8.93 -12.35 13.49
C ASP A 142 -9.03 -12.43 11.97
N PHE A 143 -8.04 -13.10 11.38
CA PHE A 143 -8.12 -13.67 10.04
C PHE A 143 -8.08 -15.19 10.15
N VAL A 144 -9.16 -15.86 9.73
CA VAL A 144 -9.19 -17.31 9.64
C VAL A 144 -8.36 -17.73 8.42
N SER A 145 -7.17 -18.28 8.65
CA SER A 145 -6.39 -18.93 7.59
C SER A 145 -6.91 -20.36 7.40
N VAL A 146 -7.65 -20.59 6.30
CA VAL A 146 -8.26 -21.89 5.99
C VAL A 146 -7.21 -22.97 5.65
N GLU A 147 -5.97 -22.57 5.32
CA GLU A 147 -4.94 -23.48 4.79
C GLU A 147 -4.04 -24.13 5.84
N ARG A 148 -4.02 -23.64 7.09
CA ARG A 148 -3.13 -24.18 8.15
C ARG A 148 -3.96 -24.56 9.37
N GLY A 149 -4.51 -25.78 9.33
CA GLY A 149 -5.40 -26.34 10.34
C GLY A 149 -5.15 -25.85 11.78
N GLN A 150 -6.23 -25.36 12.39
CA GLN A 150 -6.40 -25.01 13.82
C GLN A 150 -5.79 -23.70 14.34
N ASN A 151 -5.02 -22.95 13.54
CA ASN A 151 -4.49 -21.66 13.97
C ASN A 151 -5.22 -20.48 13.31
N VAL A 152 -5.42 -19.43 14.09
CA VAL A 152 -6.04 -18.16 13.72
C VAL A 152 -4.98 -17.07 13.86
N GLU A 153 -4.92 -16.15 12.90
CA GLU A 153 -4.07 -14.96 13.03
C GLU A 153 -4.84 -13.90 13.79
N ILE A 154 -4.42 -13.60 15.03
CA ILE A 154 -4.92 -12.43 15.75
C ILE A 154 -4.22 -11.19 15.23
N TYR A 155 -5.00 -10.14 14.98
CA TYR A 155 -4.54 -8.85 14.51
C TYR A 155 -4.90 -7.78 15.54
N VAL A 156 -3.92 -7.00 15.97
CA VAL A 156 -4.13 -5.81 16.81
C VAL A 156 -3.62 -4.59 16.06
N SER A 157 -4.52 -3.67 15.71
CA SER A 157 -4.18 -2.38 15.10
C SER A 157 -4.30 -1.26 16.11
N ARG A 158 -3.45 -0.25 16.05
CA ARG A 158 -3.79 1.06 16.59
C ARG A 158 -4.89 1.67 15.70
N ASP A 159 -6.08 1.90 16.25
CA ASP A 159 -7.23 2.45 15.50
C ASP A 159 -7.13 3.99 15.43
N PRO A 160 -7.14 4.59 14.22
CA PRO A 160 -7.09 6.03 14.08
C PRO A 160 -8.45 6.74 14.05
N MET A 161 -9.63 6.11 14.23
CA MET A 161 -10.93 6.74 14.60
C MET A 161 -12.15 5.95 14.07
N ILE A 162 -12.53 4.83 14.69
CA ILE A 162 -13.90 4.33 14.57
C ILE A 162 -14.76 4.97 15.67
N ASN A 163 -15.80 5.73 15.29
CA ASN A 163 -16.88 6.17 16.18
C ASN A 163 -17.79 4.98 16.54
N ALA A 164 -17.21 3.96 17.18
CA ALA A 164 -17.93 2.81 17.70
C ALA A 164 -17.61 2.64 19.19
N PRO A 165 -18.51 2.01 19.96
CA PRO A 165 -18.28 1.76 21.38
C PRO A 165 -16.99 0.96 21.61
N LYS A 166 -16.21 1.43 22.58
CA LYS A 166 -14.95 0.82 23.01
C LYS A 166 -15.09 0.38 24.46
N ILE A 167 -14.45 -0.72 24.81
CA ILE A 167 -14.29 -1.12 26.21
C ILE A 167 -12.95 -0.65 26.73
N THR A 168 -12.91 -0.15 27.95
CA THR A 168 -11.63 0.18 28.61
C THR A 168 -11.14 -1.06 29.34
N LEU A 169 -9.92 -1.49 29.06
CA LEU A 169 -9.28 -2.62 29.73
C LEU A 169 -8.20 -2.12 30.68
N SER A 170 -8.16 -2.69 31.88
CA SER A 170 -7.06 -2.47 32.84
C SER A 170 -5.87 -3.40 32.55
N GLU A 171 -4.76 -3.20 33.27
CA GLU A 171 -3.61 -4.12 33.22
C GLU A 171 -4.01 -5.55 33.61
N ASP A 172 -4.80 -5.69 34.70
CA ASP A 172 -5.30 -6.98 35.18
C ASP A 172 -6.22 -7.66 34.16
N ASP A 173 -6.91 -6.89 33.32
CA ASP A 173 -7.72 -7.42 32.22
C ASP A 173 -6.84 -7.91 31.07
N LEU A 174 -5.81 -7.16 30.70
CA LEU A 174 -4.84 -7.59 29.70
C LEU A 174 -4.06 -8.84 30.11
N ASP A 175 -3.83 -9.04 31.40
CA ASP A 175 -3.18 -10.25 31.93
C ASP A 175 -4.01 -11.53 31.69
N LYS A 176 -5.33 -11.41 31.52
CA LYS A 176 -6.22 -12.53 31.14
C LYS A 176 -6.16 -12.84 29.65
N ILE A 177 -5.68 -11.90 28.84
CA ILE A 177 -5.55 -12.03 27.38
C ILE A 177 -4.11 -11.75 26.90
N PRO A 178 -3.11 -12.53 27.40
CA PRO A 178 -1.70 -12.17 27.32
C PRO A 178 -1.13 -12.03 25.90
N ILE A 179 -1.77 -12.62 24.88
CA ILE A 179 -1.32 -12.45 23.49
C ILE A 179 -1.75 -11.10 22.93
N ILE A 180 -2.97 -10.63 23.28
CA ILE A 180 -3.41 -9.26 22.95
C ILE A 180 -2.50 -8.26 23.66
N LYS A 181 -2.16 -8.51 24.94
CA LYS A 181 -1.19 -7.69 25.68
C LYS A 181 0.17 -7.59 24.98
N ARG A 182 0.73 -8.73 24.55
CA ARG A 182 1.98 -8.75 23.78
C ARG A 182 1.85 -8.04 22.44
N ALA A 183 0.74 -8.23 21.73
CA ALA A 183 0.49 -7.58 20.45
C ALA A 183 0.45 -6.05 20.61
N ILE A 184 -0.27 -5.53 21.62
CA ILE A 184 -0.25 -4.10 21.98
C ILE A 184 1.18 -3.61 22.25
N SER A 185 1.93 -4.36 23.05
CA SER A 185 3.32 -4.03 23.40
C SER A 185 4.27 -4.08 22.19
N GLY A 186 3.93 -4.89 21.18
CA GLY A 186 4.66 -5.03 19.93
C GLY A 186 4.38 -3.92 18.91
N ILE A 187 3.34 -3.10 19.12
CA ILE A 187 3.05 -1.96 18.23
C ILE A 187 4.15 -0.89 18.36
N GLY A 188 4.72 -0.49 17.23
CA GLY A 188 5.79 0.50 17.15
C GLY A 188 7.20 -0.05 17.43
N THR A 189 7.37 -1.37 17.52
CA THR A 189 8.65 -2.00 17.89
C THR A 189 9.53 -2.41 16.72
N TYR A 190 8.96 -2.60 15.53
CA TYR A 190 9.71 -2.98 14.33
C TYR A 190 9.41 -2.03 13.16
N ARG A 191 10.41 -1.82 12.31
CA ARG A 191 10.28 -1.00 11.12
C ARG A 191 9.42 -1.72 10.08
N VAL A 192 8.55 -0.98 9.42
CA VAL A 192 7.74 -1.48 8.30
C VAL A 192 8.25 -0.95 6.98
N SER A 193 7.89 -1.63 5.90
CA SER A 193 8.21 -1.19 4.56
C SER A 193 7.55 0.16 4.25
N THR A 194 8.27 1.05 3.56
CA THR A 194 7.78 2.40 3.24
C THR A 194 7.58 2.54 1.73
N HIS A 195 6.37 2.92 1.32
CA HIS A 195 6.02 3.10 -0.10
C HIS A 195 5.98 4.58 -0.48
N GLU A 196 6.60 4.91 -1.62
CA GLU A 196 6.53 6.22 -2.25
C GLU A 196 6.16 6.08 -3.72
N SER A 197 5.41 7.03 -4.24
CA SER A 197 5.07 7.07 -5.66
C SER A 197 5.21 8.45 -6.27
N VAL A 198 5.39 8.47 -7.59
CA VAL A 198 5.41 9.70 -8.39
C VAL A 198 4.59 9.49 -9.66
N GLY A 199 3.75 10.46 -9.99
CA GLY A 199 3.01 10.49 -11.26
C GLY A 199 3.96 10.68 -12.44
N VAL A 200 3.71 9.94 -13.52
CA VAL A 200 4.48 9.98 -14.77
C VAL A 200 3.55 9.90 -15.98
N SER A 201 4.07 10.19 -17.18
CA SER A 201 3.36 9.86 -18.42
C SER A 201 3.36 8.34 -18.64
N GLU A 202 2.36 7.81 -19.37
CA GLU A 202 2.38 6.40 -19.78
C GLU A 202 3.62 6.04 -20.62
N SER A 203 4.09 6.97 -21.46
CA SER A 203 5.31 6.77 -22.23
C SER A 203 6.55 6.66 -21.34
N ASP A 204 6.63 7.44 -20.27
CA ASP A 204 7.70 7.30 -19.28
C ASP A 204 7.56 5.99 -18.51
N LEU A 205 6.33 5.59 -18.15
CA LEU A 205 6.07 4.31 -17.48
C LEU A 205 6.57 3.13 -18.32
N ASP A 206 6.22 3.08 -19.61
CA ASP A 206 6.71 2.07 -20.55
C ASP A 206 8.24 2.11 -20.70
N LYS A 207 8.82 3.31 -20.82
CA LYS A 207 10.27 3.51 -20.89
C LYS A 207 10.99 2.93 -19.67
N TYR A 208 10.51 3.22 -18.47
CA TYR A 208 11.14 2.74 -17.23
C TYR A 208 10.90 1.24 -17.01
N GLY A 209 9.72 0.72 -17.35
CA GLY A 209 9.44 -0.71 -17.34
C GLY A 209 10.39 -1.49 -18.26
N LYS A 210 10.56 -1.04 -19.51
CA LYS A 210 11.52 -1.62 -20.46
C LYS A 210 12.97 -1.49 -20.00
N TRP A 211 13.33 -0.37 -19.38
CA TRP A 211 14.67 -0.18 -18.82
C TRP A 211 14.95 -1.20 -17.72
N LEU A 212 14.02 -1.37 -16.77
CA LEU A 212 14.18 -2.31 -15.66
C LEU A 212 14.25 -3.76 -16.15
N PHE A 213 13.40 -4.12 -17.11
CA PHE A 213 13.44 -5.41 -17.78
C PHE A 213 14.82 -5.69 -18.40
N LYS A 214 15.42 -4.71 -19.08
CA LYS A 214 16.79 -4.83 -19.62
C LYS A 214 17.86 -4.99 -18.54
N GLN A 215 17.68 -4.39 -17.36
CA GLN A 215 18.59 -4.61 -16.23
C GLN A 215 18.50 -6.04 -15.70
N TYR A 216 17.30 -6.60 -15.70
CA TYR A 216 17.10 -8.00 -15.36
C TYR A 216 17.77 -8.92 -16.39
N GLU A 217 17.49 -8.72 -17.67
CA GLU A 217 18.04 -9.55 -18.76
C GLU A 217 19.57 -9.55 -18.78
N SER A 218 20.20 -8.42 -18.47
CA SER A 218 21.67 -8.31 -18.44
C SER A 218 22.31 -9.11 -17.31
N GLN A 219 21.59 -9.34 -16.20
CA GLN A 219 22.10 -10.03 -15.02
C GLN A 219 21.73 -11.52 -15.00
N TYR A 220 20.52 -11.87 -15.45
CA TYR A 220 19.95 -13.21 -15.29
C TYR A 220 19.62 -13.92 -16.62
N GLY A 221 19.79 -13.26 -17.76
CA GLY A 221 19.44 -13.82 -19.06
C GLY A 221 17.93 -13.79 -19.32
N ASN A 222 17.39 -14.85 -19.93
CA ASN A 222 16.03 -14.84 -20.47
C ASN A 222 14.96 -14.60 -19.38
N ALA A 223 14.26 -13.48 -19.49
CA ALA A 223 13.37 -12.94 -18.46
C ALA A 223 11.90 -13.43 -18.58
N THR A 224 11.64 -14.43 -19.41
CA THR A 224 10.28 -14.92 -19.64
C THR A 224 9.70 -15.54 -18.38
N GLY A 225 8.70 -14.88 -17.79
CA GLY A 225 7.87 -15.41 -16.71
C GLY A 225 8.34 -15.13 -15.28
N LYS A 226 9.40 -14.33 -15.06
CA LYS A 226 9.89 -13.99 -13.71
C LYS A 226 9.53 -12.55 -13.29
N PRO A 227 9.14 -12.34 -12.01
CA PRO A 227 8.82 -11.01 -11.49
C PRO A 227 10.09 -10.17 -11.28
N TYR A 228 10.45 -9.31 -12.23
CA TYR A 228 11.60 -8.40 -12.14
C TYR A 228 11.33 -7.13 -11.30
N SER A 229 10.37 -7.21 -10.37
CA SER A 229 9.90 -6.09 -9.57
C SER A 229 10.75 -5.82 -8.33
N TYR A 230 11.76 -6.65 -8.03
CA TYR A 230 12.64 -6.47 -6.88
C TYR A 230 14.06 -6.09 -7.31
N PHE A 231 14.66 -5.14 -6.60
CA PHE A 231 16.06 -4.76 -6.82
C PHE A 231 16.79 -4.40 -5.52
N LYS A 232 18.11 -4.60 -5.53
CA LYS A 232 19.03 -4.16 -4.47
C LYS A 232 19.75 -2.90 -4.88
N TYR A 233 19.89 -1.95 -3.95
CA TYR A 233 20.65 -0.72 -4.12
C TYR A 233 21.22 -0.28 -2.76
N ARG A 234 22.55 -0.12 -2.66
CA ARG A 234 23.28 0.27 -1.43
C ARG A 234 22.85 -0.54 -0.19
N ASP A 235 22.92 -1.86 -0.29
CA ASP A 235 22.57 -2.85 0.75
C ASP A 235 21.09 -2.85 1.19
N GLN A 236 20.24 -2.08 0.51
CA GLN A 236 18.80 -2.04 0.73
C GLN A 236 18.07 -2.73 -0.40
N THR A 237 16.92 -3.32 -0.08
CA THR A 237 16.08 -4.01 -1.06
C THR A 237 14.80 -3.24 -1.27
N TYR A 238 14.40 -3.16 -2.53
CA TYR A 238 13.27 -2.38 -2.99
C TYR A 238 12.35 -3.21 -3.85
N PHE A 239 11.06 -2.87 -3.81
CA PHE A 239 10.04 -3.37 -4.73
C PHE A 239 9.51 -2.20 -5.56
N VAL A 240 9.47 -2.34 -6.89
CA VAL A 240 8.97 -1.31 -7.80
C VAL A 240 7.65 -1.72 -8.43
N THR A 241 6.71 -0.78 -8.47
CA THR A 241 5.40 -0.92 -9.10
C THR A 241 5.25 0.08 -10.23
N PHE A 242 4.60 -0.37 -11.30
CA PHE A 242 4.17 0.48 -12.41
C PHE A 242 2.64 0.37 -12.46
N SER A 243 1.94 1.47 -12.21
CA SER A 243 0.48 1.47 -12.09
C SER A 243 -0.13 2.43 -13.11
N ILE A 244 -1.25 2.02 -13.71
CA ILE A 244 -2.13 2.84 -14.56
C ILE A 244 -3.54 2.69 -13.97
N CYS A 245 -4.33 3.77 -13.99
CA CYS A 245 -5.78 3.70 -13.86
C CYS A 245 -6.40 3.95 -15.25
#